data_AF-A0A0G1Q4I2-F1
#
_entry.id   AF-A0A0G1Q4I2-F1
#
_cell.length_a   1.000
_cell.length_b   1.000
_cell.length_c   1.000
_cell.angle_alpha   90.00
_cell.angle_beta   90.00
_cell.angle_gamma   90.00
#
_symmetry.space_group_name_H-M   'P 1'
#
loop_
_entity.id
_entity.type
_entity.pdbx_description
1 polymer ?
#
loop_
_entity_poly.entity_id
_entity_poly.type
_entity_poly.pdbx_seq_one_letter_code
_entity_poly.pdbx_strand_id
1 'polypeptide(L)'
;MKKSKIFNQHFFSEKGITLLLTVFVLGGILAIAASLATTAVIQLKISGAVEDSTVAFYAADAGIECRLYYIRQGEFGVTDDCMTLTTLNNGASYQIDSLYSTNPMKAVGIYRATRRGIEATY
;
A
#
# COMPACT_ATOMS: atom_id res chain seq x y z
N MET A 1 28.89 -5.17 81.39
CA MET A 1 29.13 -5.83 80.09
C MET A 1 27.82 -6.39 79.55
N LYS A 2 27.28 -5.87 78.45
CA LYS A 2 26.21 -6.53 77.68
C LYS A 2 26.47 -6.27 76.19
N LYS A 3 26.79 -7.34 75.47
CA LYS A 3 27.34 -7.32 74.11
C LYS A 3 26.32 -6.79 73.10
N SER A 4 26.78 -5.83 72.28
CA SER A 4 26.17 -5.42 71.01
C SER A 4 26.03 -6.63 70.07
N LYS A 5 24.82 -6.90 69.59
CA LYS A 5 24.58 -7.82 68.47
C LYS A 5 24.69 -7.01 67.18
N ILE A 6 25.81 -7.19 66.48
CA ILE A 6 26.03 -6.70 65.12
C ILE A 6 25.07 -7.47 64.20
N PHE A 7 24.12 -6.76 63.59
CA PHE A 7 23.20 -7.30 62.60
C PHE A 7 23.94 -7.40 61.27
N ASN A 8 24.56 -8.55 60.99
CA ASN A 8 25.10 -8.85 59.67
C ASN A 8 23.93 -9.12 58.72
N GLN A 9 23.62 -8.16 57.85
CA GLN A 9 22.82 -8.42 56.65
C GLN A 9 23.67 -9.30 55.72
N HIS A 10 23.31 -10.59 55.64
CA HIS A 10 23.70 -11.42 54.51
C HIS A 10 23.03 -10.84 53.25
N PHE A 11 23.81 -10.14 52.42
CA PHE A 11 23.44 -9.89 51.03
C PHE A 11 23.38 -11.26 50.33
N PHE A 12 22.18 -11.84 50.25
CA PHE A 12 21.93 -13.00 49.42
C PHE A 12 22.30 -12.67 47.97
N SER A 13 22.91 -13.64 47.31
CA SER A 13 23.45 -13.53 45.95
C SER A 13 22.32 -13.44 44.90
N GLU A 14 21.70 -12.28 44.76
CA GLU A 14 20.66 -11.94 43.76
C GLU A 14 21.21 -11.81 42.32
N LYS A 15 22.50 -12.04 42.09
CA LYS A 15 23.18 -11.75 40.80
C LYS A 15 22.66 -12.57 39.61
N GLY A 16 22.14 -13.78 39.85
CA GLY A 16 21.62 -14.65 38.78
C GLY A 16 20.26 -14.20 38.25
N ILE A 17 19.37 -13.70 39.13
CA ILE A 17 18.02 -13.25 38.76
C ILE A 17 18.09 -11.95 37.96
N THR A 18 19.03 -11.05 38.31
CA THR A 18 19.26 -9.83 37.54
C THR A 18 19.67 -10.12 36.10
N LEU A 19 20.52 -11.12 35.86
CA LEU A 19 20.92 -11.54 34.51
C LEU A 19 19.74 -12.10 33.70
N LEU A 20 18.89 -12.91 34.34
CA LEU A 20 17.70 -13.45 33.67
C LEU A 20 16.74 -12.32 33.27
N LEU A 21 16.48 -11.38 34.17
CA LEU A 21 15.61 -10.23 33.91
C LEU A 21 16.14 -9.37 32.77
N THR A 22 17.45 -9.11 32.71
CA THR A 22 18.04 -8.31 31.61
C THR A 22 17.90 -9.02 30.26
N VAL A 23 18.09 -10.34 30.21
CA VAL A 23 17.88 -11.12 28.98
C VAL A 23 16.43 -11.09 28.54
N PHE A 24 15.46 -11.19 29.46
CA PHE A 24 14.04 -11.06 29.12
C PHE A 24 13.69 -9.68 28.57
N VAL A 25 14.17 -8.61 29.21
CA VAL A 25 13.94 -7.23 28.76
C VAL A 25 14.58 -7.00 27.38
N LEU A 26 15.83 -7.42 27.19
CA LEU A 26 16.53 -7.33 25.90
C LEU A 26 15.82 -8.15 24.81
N GLY A 27 15.34 -9.35 25.15
CA GLY A 27 14.56 -10.19 24.25
C GLY A 27 13.26 -9.52 23.80
N GLY A 28 12.54 -8.88 24.74
CA GLY A 28 11.35 -8.10 24.44
C GLY A 28 11.64 -6.91 23.51
N ILE A 29 12.69 -6.15 23.79
CA ILE A 29 13.12 -5.02 22.95
C ILE A 29 13.49 -5.51 21.55
N LEU A 30 14.24 -6.62 21.45
CA LEU A 30 14.63 -7.22 20.18
C LEU A 30 13.42 -7.66 19.36
N ALA A 31 12.42 -8.29 19.99
CA ALA A 31 11.20 -8.72 19.32
C ALA A 31 10.41 -7.53 18.75
N ILE A 32 10.32 -6.42 19.49
CA ILE A 32 9.69 -5.18 19.03
C ILE A 32 10.45 -4.59 17.85
N ALA A 33 11.78 -4.48 17.97
CA ALA A 33 12.64 -3.94 16.91
C ALA A 33 12.54 -4.77 15.62
N ALA A 34 12.53 -6.10 15.73
CA ALA A 34 12.36 -6.99 14.58
C ALA A 34 11.00 -6.80 13.90
N SER A 35 9.94 -6.64 14.68
CA SER A 35 8.57 -6.42 14.17
C SER A 35 8.44 -5.08 13.43
N LEU A 36 9.10 -4.03 13.94
CA LEU A 36 9.17 -2.73 13.27
C LEU A 36 9.95 -2.82 11.95
N ALA A 37 11.08 -3.52 11.94
CA ALA A 37 11.89 -3.69 10.75
C ALA A 37 11.13 -4.43 9.63
N THR A 38 10.41 -5.51 9.96
CA THR A 38 9.60 -6.24 8.97
C THR A 38 8.44 -5.39 8.45
N THR A 39 7.77 -4.64 9.33
CA THR A 39 6.70 -3.72 8.94
C THR A 39 7.20 -2.63 7.99
N ALA A 40 8.36 -2.03 8.26
CA ALA A 40 8.96 -1.02 7.41
C ALA A 40 9.26 -1.57 6.00
N VAL A 41 9.80 -2.78 5.89
CA VAL A 41 10.05 -3.43 4.59
C VAL A 41 8.76 -3.66 3.82
N ILE A 42 7.68 -4.06 4.49
CA ILE A 42 6.37 -4.24 3.85
C ILE A 42 5.83 -2.90 3.33
N GLN A 43 5.91 -1.85 4.14
CA GLN A 43 5.43 -0.51 3.77
C GLN A 43 6.19 0.05 2.55
N LEU A 44 7.50 -0.17 2.46
CA LEU A 44 8.28 0.24 1.29
C LEU A 44 7.81 -0.45 0.01
N LYS A 45 7.47 -1.74 0.07
CA LYS A 45 6.92 -2.47 -1.08
C LYS A 45 5.54 -1.95 -1.47
N ILE A 46 4.69 -1.67 -0.49
CA ILE A 46 3.35 -1.10 -0.72
C ILE A 46 3.46 0.28 -1.35
N SER A 47 4.40 1.12 -0.90
CA SER A 47 4.61 2.48 -1.43
C SER A 47 4.81 2.48 -2.96
N GLY A 48 5.67 1.59 -3.47
CA GLY A 48 5.88 1.48 -4.93
C GLY A 48 4.64 0.97 -5.66
N ALA A 49 3.92 0.00 -5.08
CA ALA A 49 2.69 -0.51 -5.68
C ALA A 49 1.56 0.54 -5.70
N VAL A 50 1.51 1.44 -4.71
CA VAL A 50 0.56 2.56 -4.67
C VAL A 50 0.86 3.56 -5.77
N GLU A 51 2.12 3.93 -5.99
CA GLU A 51 2.51 4.82 -7.10
C GLU A 51 2.10 4.24 -8.46
N ASP A 52 2.42 2.98 -8.73
CA ASP A 52 2.01 2.35 -9.99
C ASP A 52 0.47 2.28 -10.12
N SER A 53 -0.22 2.14 -8.98
CA SER A 53 -1.69 2.13 -8.91
C SER A 53 -2.31 3.48 -9.21
N THR A 54 -1.74 4.59 -8.72
CA THR A 54 -2.29 5.92 -9.01
C THR A 54 -2.14 6.26 -10.48
N VAL A 55 -1.00 5.93 -11.10
CA VAL A 55 -0.78 6.12 -12.53
C VAL A 55 -1.77 5.29 -13.36
N ALA A 56 -1.95 4.01 -13.04
CA ALA A 56 -2.94 3.18 -13.72
C ALA A 56 -4.38 3.70 -13.50
N PHE A 57 -4.71 4.22 -12.32
CA PHE A 57 -6.02 4.79 -12.04
C PHE A 57 -6.28 6.06 -12.86
N TYR A 58 -5.32 6.99 -12.92
CA TYR A 58 -5.43 8.20 -13.74
C TYR A 58 -5.54 7.89 -15.24
N ALA A 59 -4.86 6.83 -15.72
CA ALA A 59 -5.05 6.38 -17.09
C ALA A 59 -6.49 5.90 -17.34
N ALA A 60 -7.07 5.13 -16.40
CA ALA A 60 -8.46 4.69 -16.50
C ALA A 60 -9.43 5.88 -16.53
N ASP A 61 -9.18 6.89 -15.69
CA ASP A 61 -10.00 8.10 -15.57
C ASP A 61 -9.97 8.91 -16.87
N ALA A 62 -8.77 9.11 -17.44
CA ALA A 62 -8.61 9.75 -18.73
C ALA A 62 -9.41 9.04 -19.84
N GLY A 63 -9.41 7.70 -19.85
CA GLY A 63 -10.18 6.92 -20.82
C GLY A 63 -11.69 7.14 -20.69
N ILE A 64 -12.21 7.10 -19.46
CA ILE A 64 -13.65 7.32 -19.21
C ILE A 64 -14.06 8.76 -19.57
N GLU A 65 -13.28 9.77 -19.20
CA GLU A 65 -13.57 11.17 -19.53
C GLU A 65 -13.51 11.42 -21.04
N CYS A 66 -12.54 10.82 -21.73
CA CYS A 66 -12.45 10.86 -23.19
C CYS A 66 -13.73 10.33 -23.83
N ARG A 67 -14.24 9.19 -23.33
CA ARG A 67 -15.47 8.61 -23.86
C ARG A 67 -16.73 9.40 -23.49
N LEU A 68 -16.83 9.89 -22.25
CA LEU A 68 -17.94 10.74 -21.81
C LEU A 68 -18.02 12.05 -22.60
N TYR A 69 -16.87 12.60 -23.01
CA TYR A 69 -16.82 13.78 -23.86
C TYR A 69 -17.52 13.55 -25.21
N TYR A 70 -17.20 12.47 -25.93
CA TYR A 70 -17.83 12.14 -27.22
C TYR A 70 -19.32 11.82 -27.08
N ILE A 71 -19.69 11.10 -26.01
CA ILE A 71 -21.10 10.85 -25.67
C ILE A 71 -21.88 12.16 -25.48
N ARG A 72 -21.31 13.14 -24.77
CA ARG A 72 -21.94 14.46 -24.57
C ARG A 72 -22.09 15.25 -25.86
N GLN A 73 -21.20 15.04 -26.84
CA GLN A 73 -21.30 15.66 -28.17
C GLN A 73 -22.30 14.95 -29.10
N GLY A 74 -22.87 13.82 -28.70
CA GLY A 74 -23.77 13.02 -29.53
C GLY A 74 -23.04 12.13 -30.54
N GLU A 75 -21.72 11.98 -30.42
CA GLU A 75 -20.88 11.14 -31.26
C GLU A 75 -20.81 9.74 -30.66
N PHE A 76 -21.82 8.91 -31.00
CA PHE A 76 -21.92 7.53 -30.53
C PHE A 76 -21.31 6.57 -31.55
N GLY A 77 -20.26 5.84 -31.15
CA GLY A 77 -19.76 4.68 -31.90
C GLY A 77 -18.81 5.01 -33.05
N VAL A 78 -18.20 6.19 -33.05
CA VAL A 78 -16.96 6.39 -33.81
C VAL A 78 -15.89 5.48 -33.19
N THR A 79 -14.98 4.94 -34.00
CA THR A 79 -13.69 4.43 -33.49
C THR A 79 -12.89 5.62 -32.99
N ASP A 80 -13.34 6.20 -31.88
CA ASP A 80 -12.69 7.32 -31.23
C ASP A 80 -11.34 6.85 -30.73
N ASP A 81 -10.35 7.75 -30.77
CA ASP A 81 -9.01 7.56 -30.18
C ASP A 81 -9.09 7.11 -28.69
N CYS A 82 -10.26 7.26 -28.07
CA CYS A 82 -10.60 6.82 -26.72
C CYS A 82 -10.97 5.33 -26.56
N MET A 83 -11.27 4.60 -27.64
CA MET A 83 -11.81 3.22 -27.51
C MET A 83 -10.78 2.14 -27.78
N THR A 84 -9.71 2.49 -28.50
CA THR A 84 -8.56 1.61 -28.69
C THR A 84 -7.66 1.62 -27.46
N LEU A 85 -6.77 0.64 -27.38
CA LEU A 85 -5.68 0.70 -26.41
C LEU A 85 -4.81 1.92 -26.74
N THR A 86 -4.91 2.96 -25.92
CA THR A 86 -4.21 4.23 -26.15
C THR A 86 -3.12 4.40 -25.11
N THR A 87 -1.88 4.54 -25.57
CA THR A 87 -0.71 4.76 -24.73
C THR A 87 -0.46 6.25 -24.55
N LEU A 88 -0.42 6.67 -23.28
CA LEU A 88 -0.11 8.02 -22.86
C LEU A 88 1.41 8.27 -22.89
N ASN A 89 1.80 9.54 -22.86
CA ASN A 89 3.20 9.98 -22.89
C ASN A 89 4.06 9.46 -21.73
N ASN A 90 3.46 9.08 -20.61
CA ASN A 90 4.12 8.51 -19.44
C ASN A 90 4.25 6.97 -19.49
N GLY A 91 3.85 6.33 -20.61
CA GLY A 91 3.89 4.88 -20.77
C GLY A 91 2.73 4.13 -20.10
N ALA A 92 1.79 4.84 -19.48
CA ALA A 92 0.52 4.26 -19.08
C ALA A 92 -0.39 4.08 -20.30
N SER A 93 -1.36 3.18 -20.23
CA SER A 93 -2.35 2.99 -21.29
C SER A 93 -3.73 2.82 -20.69
N TYR A 94 -4.77 3.11 -21.47
CA TYR A 94 -6.14 2.81 -21.08
C TYR A 94 -6.88 2.05 -22.17
N GLN A 95 -7.93 1.36 -21.77
CA GLN A 95 -8.82 0.62 -22.66
C GLN A 95 -10.25 0.76 -22.14
N ILE A 96 -11.21 0.94 -23.06
CA ILE A 96 -12.64 0.94 -22.76
C ILE A 96 -13.23 -0.41 -23.17
N ASP A 97 -14.05 -1.01 -22.30
CA ASP A 97 -14.56 -2.38 -22.47
C ASP A 97 -15.67 -2.49 -23.54
N SER A 98 -16.24 -1.38 -23.98
CA SER A 98 -17.34 -1.38 -24.95
C SER A 98 -17.20 -0.33 -26.04
N LEU A 99 -17.44 -0.76 -27.29
CA LEU A 99 -17.52 0.13 -28.46
C LEU A 99 -18.80 0.97 -28.45
N TYR A 100 -19.83 0.53 -27.72
CA TYR A 100 -21.12 1.20 -27.62
C TYR A 100 -21.35 1.75 -26.21
N SER A 101 -22.33 2.64 -26.07
CA SER A 101 -22.82 3.09 -24.77
C SER A 101 -23.39 1.89 -23.99
N THR A 102 -22.55 1.22 -23.21
CA THR A 102 -23.00 0.29 -22.18
C THR A 102 -23.12 1.08 -20.89
N ASN A 103 -24.27 1.01 -20.22
CA ASN A 103 -24.43 1.58 -18.90
C ASN A 103 -24.42 0.43 -17.88
N PRO A 104 -23.40 0.26 -17.03
CA PRO A 104 -22.25 1.14 -16.83
C PRO A 104 -21.13 0.98 -17.87
N MET A 105 -20.39 2.05 -18.11
CA MET A 105 -19.17 2.06 -18.93
C MET A 105 -17.98 1.67 -18.08
N LYS A 106 -17.06 0.87 -18.62
CA LYS A 106 -15.84 0.47 -17.91
C LYS A 106 -14.59 0.96 -18.63
N ALA A 107 -13.72 1.64 -17.90
CA ALA A 107 -12.35 1.91 -18.32
C ALA A 107 -11.37 1.10 -17.48
N VAL A 108 -10.34 0.58 -18.13
CA VAL A 108 -9.21 -0.08 -17.48
C VAL A 108 -7.94 0.66 -17.86
N GLY A 109 -7.28 1.24 -16.87
CA GLY A 109 -5.95 1.81 -17.00
C GLY A 109 -4.88 0.81 -16.60
N ILE A 110 -3.77 0.84 -17.32
CA ILE A 110 -2.68 -0.13 -17.29
C ILE A 110 -1.38 0.66 -17.16
N TYR A 111 -0.59 0.34 -16.14
CA TYR A 111 0.77 0.85 -16.00
C TYR A 111 1.66 -0.23 -15.41
N ARG A 112 2.73 -0.59 -16.13
CA ARG A 112 3.61 -1.73 -15.79
C ARG A 112 2.79 -3.02 -15.59
N ALA A 113 2.86 -3.63 -14.41
CA ALA A 113 2.09 -4.82 -14.03
C ALA A 113 0.77 -4.51 -13.32
N THR A 114 0.42 -3.23 -13.17
CA THR A 114 -0.74 -2.77 -12.41
C THR A 114 -1.89 -2.41 -13.33
N ARG A 115 -3.09 -2.86 -12.97
CA ARG A 115 -4.34 -2.54 -13.67
C ARG A 115 -5.35 -1.95 -12.68
N ARG A 116 -6.01 -0.86 -13.04
CA ARG A 116 -7.07 -0.22 -12.25
C ARG A 116 -8.26 0.04 -13.16
N GLY A 117 -9.46 -0.22 -12.64
CA GLY A 117 -10.71 -0.05 -13.36
C GLY A 117 -11.56 1.04 -12.75
N ILE A 118 -12.27 1.79 -13.58
CA ILE A 118 -13.30 2.75 -13.19
C ILE A 118 -14.57 2.39 -13.94
N GLU A 119 -15.70 2.49 -13.26
CA GLU A 119 -17.03 2.34 -13.85
C GLU A 119 -17.79 3.65 -13.73
N ALA A 120 -18.41 4.08 -14.83
CA ALA A 120 -19.20 5.31 -14.88
C ALA A 120 -20.60 5.01 -15.41
N THR A 121 -21.58 5.60 -14.74
CA THR A 121 -22.99 5.61 -15.14
C THR A 121 -23.35 7.06 -15.44
N TYR A 122 -23.98 7.29 -16.59
CA TYR A 122 -24.34 8.63 -17.07
C TYR A 122 -25.75 8.65 -17.63
#